data_AF-A0A1V5CXM2-F1
#
_entry.id   AF-A0A1V5CXM2-F1
#
_cell.length_a   1.000
_cell.length_b   1.000
_cell.length_c   1.000
_cell.angle_alpha   90.00
_cell.angle_beta   90.00
_cell.angle_gamma   90.00
#
_symmetry.space_group_name_H-M   'P 1'
#
loop_
_entity.id
_entity.type
_entity.pdbx_description
1 polymer ?
#
loop_
_entity_poly.entity_id
_entity_poly.type
_entity_poly.pdbx_seq_one_letter_code
_entity_poly.pdbx_strand_id
1 'polypeptide(L)'
;MSTLRYSVTPEKERALDEKFEKLGIRESDIVERFVRSRGHGGQNVNKVSTCVYLKHLPTGIEVKCQQERSQALNRFLARRILAQKIESVMLGKESEERKRIAKIKRQKRKRSKRAQEKVLELKHIRSEKKKSRSEKPDPSEY
;
A
#
# COMPACT_ATOMS: atom_id res chain seq x y z
N MET A 1 18.46 -24.46 -10.72
CA MET A 1 17.39 -23.48 -10.97
C MET A 1 16.60 -23.95 -12.18
N SER A 2 15.29 -24.17 -12.03
CA SER A 2 14.45 -24.67 -13.12
C SER A 2 14.30 -23.58 -14.18
N THR A 3 14.87 -23.77 -15.37
CA THR A 3 14.74 -22.80 -16.47
C THR A 3 13.30 -22.86 -17.00
N LEU A 4 12.44 -21.98 -16.48
CA LEU A 4 11.08 -21.83 -16.97
C LEU A 4 11.14 -21.19 -18.35
N ARG A 5 10.99 -22.00 -19.39
CA ARG A 5 10.89 -21.49 -20.76
C ARG A 5 9.56 -20.76 -20.93
N TYR A 6 9.59 -19.48 -21.26
CA TYR A 6 8.42 -18.76 -21.73
C TYR A 6 8.49 -18.64 -23.26
N SER A 7 7.35 -18.45 -23.92
CA SER A 7 7.31 -18.17 -25.37
C SER A 7 7.51 -16.66 -25.62
N VAL A 8 8.48 -16.04 -24.96
CA VAL A 8 8.76 -14.59 -25.04
C VAL A 8 10.23 -14.35 -25.37
N THR A 9 10.57 -13.10 -25.71
CA THR A 9 11.97 -12.74 -25.99
C THR A 9 12.84 -12.88 -24.73
N PRO A 10 14.09 -13.35 -24.85
CA PRO A 10 14.99 -13.53 -23.71
C PRO A 10 15.22 -12.25 -22.88
N GLU A 11 15.13 -11.08 -23.50
CA GLU A 11 15.20 -9.79 -22.82
C GLU A 11 14.06 -9.59 -21.81
N LYS A 12 12.84 -10.01 -22.17
CA LYS A 12 11.68 -9.91 -21.29
C LYS A 12 11.76 -10.90 -20.13
N GLU A 13 12.32 -12.08 -20.36
CA GLU A 13 12.57 -13.06 -19.31
C GLU A 13 13.56 -12.52 -18.28
N ARG A 14 14.73 -12.04 -18.74
CA ARG A 14 15.75 -11.45 -17.87
C ARG A 14 15.22 -10.26 -17.05
N ALA A 15 14.47 -9.36 -17.68
CA ALA A 15 13.88 -8.22 -16.99
C ALA A 15 12.86 -8.64 -15.91
N LEU A 16 12.16 -9.76 -16.10
CA LEU A 16 11.25 -10.29 -15.10
C LEU A 16 12.02 -10.91 -13.94
N ASP A 17 13.07 -11.67 -14.22
CA ASP A 17 13.91 -12.31 -13.20
C ASP A 17 14.62 -11.26 -12.33
N GLU A 18 15.22 -10.23 -12.94
CA GLU A 18 15.82 -9.10 -12.23
C GLU A 18 14.78 -8.40 -11.33
N LYS A 19 13.55 -8.23 -11.81
CA LYS A 19 12.47 -7.64 -11.01
C LYS A 19 12.09 -8.52 -9.82
N PHE A 20 12.11 -9.84 -9.98
CA PHE A 20 11.83 -10.79 -8.90
C PHE A 20 12.95 -10.75 -7.85
N GLU A 21 14.21 -10.73 -8.27
CA GLU A 21 15.37 -10.58 -7.38
C GLU A 21 15.32 -9.28 -6.60
N LYS A 22 15.04 -8.15 -7.27
CA LYS A 22 14.92 -6.84 -6.64
C LYS A 22 13.81 -6.79 -5.58
N LEU A 23 12.72 -7.52 -5.79
CA LEU A 23 11.61 -7.64 -4.84
C LEU A 23 11.81 -8.77 -3.80
N GLY A 24 12.93 -9.52 -3.88
CA GLY A 24 13.22 -10.65 -3.00
C GLY A 24 12.25 -11.82 -3.15
N ILE A 25 11.58 -11.95 -4.29
CA ILE A 25 10.59 -13.00 -4.55
C ILE A 25 11.33 -14.28 -4.97
N ARG A 26 11.21 -15.33 -4.15
CA ARG A 26 11.79 -16.64 -4.45
C ARG A 26 10.79 -17.54 -5.17
N GLU A 27 11.29 -18.37 -6.08
CA GLU A 27 10.43 -19.34 -6.79
C GLU A 27 9.82 -20.39 -5.84
N SER A 28 10.52 -20.72 -4.75
CA SER A 28 10.05 -21.63 -3.70
C SER A 28 8.76 -21.16 -3.02
N ASP A 29 8.54 -19.85 -3.01
CA ASP A 29 7.47 -19.21 -2.24
C ASP A 29 6.21 -19.01 -3.09
N ILE A 30 6.25 -19.44 -4.35
CA ILE A 30 5.17 -19.32 -5.32
C ILE A 30 4.53 -20.68 -5.55
N VAL A 31 3.25 -20.78 -5.21
CA VAL A 31 2.41 -21.91 -5.61
C VAL A 31 1.80 -21.60 -6.97
N GLU A 32 2.20 -22.38 -7.97
CA GLU A 32 1.65 -22.34 -9.32
C GLU A 32 0.60 -23.45 -9.52
N ARG A 33 -0.55 -23.10 -10.09
CA ARG A 33 -1.59 -24.05 -10.50
C ARG A 33 -2.15 -23.67 -11.86
N PHE A 34 -2.40 -24.68 -12.68
CA PHE A 34 -3.10 -24.50 -13.96
C PHE A 34 -4.57 -24.82 -13.77
N VAL A 35 -5.42 -23.86 -14.14
CA VAL A 35 -6.87 -23.97 -13.99
C VAL A 35 -7.54 -23.87 -15.35
N ARG A 36 -8.73 -24.46 -15.47
CA ARG A 36 -9.56 -24.26 -16.66
C ARG A 36 -10.21 -22.88 -16.58
N SER A 37 -10.19 -22.16 -17.69
CA SER A 37 -10.87 -20.89 -17.83
C SER A 37 -12.38 -21.11 -17.71
N ARG A 38 -13.09 -20.21 -17.01
CA ARG A 38 -14.56 -20.25 -16.91
C ARG A 38 -15.14 -19.10 -17.75
N GLY A 39 -16.03 -19.41 -18.69
CA GLY A 39 -16.71 -18.40 -19.52
C GLY A 39 -17.36 -18.98 -20.78
N HIS A 40 -18.07 -18.15 -21.53
CA HIS A 40 -18.71 -18.46 -22.83
C HIS A 40 -17.66 -18.62 -23.95
N GLY A 41 -16.68 -19.50 -23.75
CA GLY A 41 -15.64 -19.78 -24.73
C GLY A 41 -16.01 -20.92 -25.67
N GLY A 42 -15.32 -21.00 -26.80
CA GLY A 42 -15.40 -22.14 -27.72
C GLY A 42 -14.78 -23.43 -27.14
N GLN A 43 -14.83 -24.52 -27.91
CA GLN A 43 -14.37 -25.85 -27.50
C GLN A 43 -12.96 -25.87 -26.88
N ASN A 44 -12.04 -25.06 -27.41
CA ASN A 44 -10.65 -24.99 -26.94
C ASN A 44 -10.54 -24.44 -25.50
N VAL A 45 -11.33 -23.40 -25.17
CA VAL A 45 -11.32 -22.76 -23.83
C VAL A 45 -11.82 -23.72 -22.75
N ASN A 46 -12.80 -24.57 -23.08
CA ASN A 46 -13.38 -25.52 -22.14
C ASN A 46 -12.51 -26.76 -21.93
N LYS A 47 -11.71 -27.13 -22.93
CA LYS A 47 -10.87 -28.35 -22.90
C LYS A 47 -9.48 -28.10 -22.30
N VAL A 48 -8.85 -26.97 -22.61
CA VAL A 48 -7.43 -26.73 -22.28
C VAL A 48 -7.29 -25.86 -21.04
N SER A 49 -6.47 -26.31 -20.08
CA SER A 49 -6.14 -25.57 -18.85
C SER A 49 -5.08 -24.51 -19.09
N THR A 50 -5.42 -23.48 -19.87
CA THR A 50 -4.49 -22.39 -20.23
C THR A 50 -4.38 -21.30 -19.16
N CYS A 51 -5.32 -21.21 -18.23
CA CYS A 51 -5.33 -20.21 -17.18
C CYS A 51 -4.33 -20.57 -16.08
N VAL A 52 -3.51 -19.59 -15.69
CA VAL A 52 -2.48 -19.74 -14.66
C VAL A 52 -2.93 -19.03 -13.40
N TYR A 53 -2.91 -19.76 -12.29
CA TYR A 53 -3.08 -19.24 -10.95
C TYR A 53 -1.73 -19.27 -10.23
N LEU A 54 -1.33 -18.12 -9.69
CA LEU A 54 -0.15 -17.97 -8.86
C LEU A 54 -0.56 -17.44 -7.49
N LYS A 55 0.03 -18.02 -6.44
CA LYS A 55 -0.09 -17.52 -5.07
C LYS A 55 1.29 -17.37 -4.47
N HIS A 56 1.61 -16.17 -4.01
CA HIS A 56 2.82 -15.93 -3.24
C HIS A 56 2.51 -16.15 -1.76
N LEU A 57 3.13 -17.17 -1.16
CA LEU A 57 2.87 -17.60 0.21
C LEU A 57 3.13 -16.51 1.26
N PRO A 58 4.29 -15.81 1.27
CA PRO A 58 4.62 -14.89 2.37
C PRO A 58 3.83 -13.58 2.31
N THR A 59 3.43 -13.10 1.12
CA THR A 59 2.58 -11.91 1.01
C THR A 59 1.09 -12.23 0.97
N GLY A 60 0.71 -13.49 0.73
CA GLY A 60 -0.67 -13.91 0.54
C GLY A 60 -1.31 -13.39 -0.75
N ILE A 61 -0.54 -12.80 -1.67
CA ILE A 61 -1.08 -12.20 -2.90
C ILE A 61 -1.36 -13.30 -3.93
N GLU A 62 -2.57 -13.26 -4.48
CA GLU A 62 -3.05 -14.21 -5.47
C GLU A 62 -3.28 -13.51 -6.82
N VAL A 63 -2.94 -14.22 -7.90
CA VAL A 63 -3.09 -13.75 -9.28
C VAL A 63 -3.66 -14.88 -10.13
N LYS A 64 -4.66 -14.55 -10.94
CA LYS A 64 -5.20 -15.40 -12.02
C LYS A 64 -4.98 -14.69 -13.34
N CYS A 65 -4.42 -15.38 -14.34
CA CYS A 65 -4.21 -14.83 -15.67
C CYS A 65 -4.74 -15.79 -16.75
N GLN A 66 -5.61 -15.28 -17.62
CA GLN A 66 -6.23 -16.00 -18.73
C GLN A 66 -6.27 -15.13 -20.01
N GLN A 67 -5.25 -14.30 -20.24
CA GLN A 67 -5.25 -13.33 -21.33
C GLN A 67 -4.96 -13.97 -22.69
N GLU A 68 -3.99 -14.87 -22.72
CA GLU A 68 -3.49 -15.49 -23.95
C GLU A 68 -3.99 -16.93 -24.10
N ARG A 69 -3.93 -17.44 -25.33
CA ARG A 69 -4.25 -18.84 -25.63
C ARG A 69 -3.16 -19.82 -25.17
N SER A 70 -1.93 -19.35 -24.97
CA SER A 70 -0.80 -20.17 -24.54
C SER A 70 -0.59 -20.12 -23.03
N GLN A 71 -0.42 -21.29 -22.41
CA GLN A 71 -0.09 -21.44 -20.99
C GLN A 71 1.25 -20.76 -20.63
N ALA A 72 2.25 -20.86 -21.51
CA ALA A 72 3.57 -20.27 -21.27
C ALA A 72 3.51 -18.74 -21.22
N LEU A 73 2.74 -18.12 -22.12
CA LEU A 73 2.51 -16.68 -22.11
C LEU A 73 1.70 -16.24 -20.89
N ASN A 74 0.64 -16.97 -20.54
CA ASN A 74 -0.13 -16.69 -19.33
C ASN A 74 0.72 -16.82 -18.06
N ARG A 75 1.68 -17.73 -18.03
CA ARG A 75 2.61 -17.88 -16.91
C ARG A 75 3.52 -16.67 -16.76
N PHE A 76 4.10 -16.20 -17.86
CA PHE A 76 4.90 -14.97 -17.88
C PHE A 76 4.09 -13.75 -17.41
N LEU A 77 2.88 -13.59 -17.95
CA LEU A 77 1.99 -12.48 -17.61
C LEU A 77 1.55 -12.54 -16.14
N ALA A 78 1.18 -13.72 -15.64
CA ALA A 78 0.82 -13.91 -14.24
C ALA A 78 1.96 -13.51 -13.29
N ARG A 79 3.20 -13.90 -13.60
CA ARG A 79 4.39 -13.52 -12.83
C ARG A 79 4.66 -12.02 -12.87
N ARG A 80 4.55 -11.40 -14.05
CA ARG A 80 4.68 -9.95 -14.21
C ARG A 80 3.65 -9.19 -13.37
N ILE A 81 2.40 -9.62 -13.38
CA ILE A 81 1.32 -9.03 -12.57
C ILE A 81 1.58 -9.24 -11.08
N LEU A 82 2.06 -10.43 -10.68
CA LEU A 82 2.39 -10.73 -9.29
C LEU A 82 3.47 -9.78 -8.75
N ALA A 83 4.56 -9.57 -9.51
CA ALA A 83 5.61 -8.63 -9.14
C ALA A 83 5.08 -7.19 -9.02
N GLN A 84 4.26 -6.73 -9.97
CA GLN A 84 3.64 -5.40 -9.90
C GLN A 84 2.76 -5.23 -8.66
N LYS A 85 1.95 -6.24 -8.30
CA LYS A 85 1.12 -6.20 -7.10
C LYS A 85 1.98 -6.13 -5.83
N ILE A 86 3.02 -6.96 -5.74
CA ILE A 86 3.93 -6.96 -4.58
C ILE A 86 4.62 -5.60 -4.44
N GLU A 87 5.16 -5.06 -5.53
CA GLU A 87 5.78 -3.73 -5.58
C GLU A 87 4.81 -2.63 -5.11
N SER A 88 3.57 -2.64 -5.61
CA SER A 88 2.56 -1.65 -5.21
C SER A 88 2.23 -1.71 -3.71
N VAL A 89 2.20 -2.91 -3.12
CA VAL A 89 1.95 -3.09 -1.69
C VAL A 89 3.16 -2.63 -0.87
N MET A 90 4.39 -2.89 -1.31
CA MET A 90 5.59 -2.42 -0.64
C MET A 90 5.66 -0.88 -0.64
N LEU A 91 5.48 -0.25 -1.79
CA LEU A 91 5.44 1.22 -1.93
C LEU A 91 4.29 1.83 -1.13
N GLY A 92 3.11 1.21 -1.15
CA GLY A 92 1.95 1.65 -0.37
C GLY A 92 2.22 1.63 1.15
N LYS A 93 2.86 0.57 1.65
CA LYS A 93 3.26 0.46 3.06
C LYS A 93 4.27 1.54 3.45
N GLU A 94 5.25 1.82 2.60
CA GLU A 94 6.21 2.91 2.84
C GLU A 94 5.51 4.28 2.91
N SER A 95 4.53 4.51 2.03
CA SER A 95 3.74 5.75 2.03
C SER A 95 2.91 5.92 3.31
N GLU A 96 2.24 4.85 3.76
CA GLU A 96 1.46 4.89 5.00
C GLU A 96 2.33 5.05 6.24
N GLU A 97 3.49 4.40 6.31
CA GLU A 97 4.41 4.58 7.42
C GLU A 97 4.99 6.01 7.43
N ARG A 98 5.35 6.56 6.26
CA ARG A 98 5.76 7.96 6.14
C ARG A 98 4.66 8.92 6.62
N LYS A 99 3.40 8.69 6.23
CA LYS A 99 2.25 9.47 6.70
C LYS A 99 2.08 9.36 8.22
N ARG A 100 2.23 8.17 8.79
CA ARG A 100 2.16 7.93 10.23
C ARG A 100 3.24 8.69 10.98
N ILE A 101 4.49 8.60 10.53
CA ILE A 101 5.63 9.34 11.09
C ILE A 101 5.40 10.85 11.00
N ALA A 102 4.94 11.35 9.85
CA ALA A 102 4.63 12.77 9.66
C ALA A 102 3.52 13.26 10.61
N LYS A 103 2.48 12.44 10.82
CA LYS A 103 1.40 12.73 11.79
C LYS A 103 1.94 12.83 13.22
N ILE A 104 2.78 11.88 13.64
CA ILE A 104 3.41 11.88 14.97
C ILE A 104 4.28 13.14 15.14
N LYS A 105 5.12 13.47 14.15
CA LYS A 105 5.93 14.69 14.16
C LYS A 105 5.08 15.95 14.28
N ARG A 106 3.95 16.01 13.55
CA ARG A 106 2.99 17.13 13.63
C ARG A 106 2.36 17.25 15.02
N GLN A 107 1.97 16.14 15.64
CA GLN A 107 1.39 16.11 16.99
C GLN A 107 2.40 16.58 18.05
N LYS A 108 3.66 16.15 17.94
CA LYS A 108 4.73 16.53 18.87
C LYS A 108 5.32 17.93 18.61
N ARG A 109 4.88 18.61 17.56
CA ARG A 109 5.40 19.93 17.19
C ARG A 109 5.01 20.96 18.24
N LYS A 110 6.00 21.60 18.87
CA LYS A 110 5.76 22.73 19.76
C LYS A 110 5.09 23.87 19.00
N ARG A 111 4.14 24.56 19.64
CA ARG A 111 3.54 25.79 19.11
C ARG A 111 4.64 26.83 18.90
N SER A 112 4.52 27.67 17.86
CA SER A 112 5.48 28.77 17.66
C SER A 112 5.47 29.74 18.85
N LYS A 113 6.59 30.43 19.10
CA LYS A 113 6.70 31.42 20.20
C LYS A 113 5.55 32.42 20.16
N ARG A 114 5.28 33.01 18.99
CA ARG A 114 4.16 33.94 18.76
C ARG A 114 2.79 33.36 19.14
N ALA A 115 2.56 32.07 18.89
CA ALA A 115 1.30 31.43 19.28
C ALA A 115 1.23 31.15 20.78
N GLN A 116 2.37 30.92 21.45
CA GLN A 116 2.43 30.77 22.90
C GLN A 116 2.19 32.12 23.60
N GLU A 117 2.83 33.19 23.11
CA GLU A 117 2.66 34.57 23.60
C GLU A 117 1.19 35.00 23.50
N LYS A 118 0.55 34.83 22.34
CA LYS A 118 -0.88 35.15 22.17
C LYS A 118 -1.78 34.37 23.14
N VAL A 119 -1.46 33.11 23.43
CA VAL A 119 -2.22 32.30 24.41
C VAL A 119 -2.02 32.81 25.83
N LEU A 120 -0.80 33.24 26.18
CA LEU A 120 -0.49 33.84 27.47
C LEU A 120 -1.27 35.14 27.66
N GLU A 121 -1.27 36.01 26.64
CA GLU A 121 -1.95 37.30 26.65
C GLU A 121 -3.48 37.14 26.80
N LEU A 122 -4.08 36.20 26.06
CA LEU A 122 -5.49 35.86 26.23
C LEU A 122 -5.83 35.32 27.63
N LYS A 123 -4.90 34.61 28.28
CA LYS A 123 -5.07 34.17 29.68
C LYS A 123 -5.02 35.35 30.65
N HIS A 124 -4.11 36.31 30.45
CA HIS A 124 -4.03 37.52 31.25
C HIS A 124 -5.34 38.34 31.15
N ILE A 125 -5.79 38.64 29.94
CA ILE A 125 -7.04 39.38 29.69
C ILE A 125 -8.23 38.68 30.36
N ARG A 126 -8.32 37.35 30.26
CA ARG A 126 -9.41 36.58 30.89
C ARG A 126 -9.34 36.65 32.42
N SER A 127 -8.15 36.64 33.00
CA SER A 127 -7.94 36.74 34.45
C SER A 127 -8.39 38.11 34.96
N GLU A 128 -7.98 39.18 34.29
CA GLU A 128 -8.39 40.55 34.63
C GLU A 128 -9.91 40.71 34.56
N LYS A 129 -10.54 40.22 33.48
CA LYS A 129 -12.00 40.23 33.34
C LYS A 129 -12.73 39.42 34.42
N LYS A 130 -12.11 38.37 34.98
CA LYS A 130 -12.70 37.61 36.09
C LYS A 130 -12.59 38.36 37.41
N LYS A 131 -11.46 39.05 37.65
CA LYS A 131 -11.29 39.88 38.85
C LYS A 131 -12.29 41.02 38.89
N SER A 132 -12.47 41.74 37.79
CA SER A 132 -13.45 42.83 37.70
C SER A 132 -14.90 42.38 37.84
N ARG A 133 -15.21 41.10 37.56
CA ARG A 133 -16.53 40.50 37.83
C ARG A 133 -16.70 40.04 39.27
N SER A 134 -15.61 39.82 39.99
CA SER A 134 -15.61 39.31 41.36
C SER A 134 -15.66 40.42 42.40
N GLU A 135 -15.26 41.64 42.04
CA GLU A 135 -15.53 42.83 42.84
C GLU A 135 -17.05 43.02 42.92
N LYS A 136 -17.60 42.79 44.12
CA LYS A 136 -18.97 43.19 44.44
C LYS A 136 -18.94 44.68 44.77
N PRO A 137 -19.92 45.47 44.30
CA PRO A 137 -20.04 46.87 44.73
C PRO A 137 -20.21 46.92 46.25
N ASP A 138 -19.62 47.93 46.88
CA ASP A 138 -19.70 48.13 48.33
C ASP A 138 -21.17 48.29 48.72
N PRO A 139 -21.70 47.52 49.68
CA PRO A 139 -23.08 47.64 50.15
C PRO A 139 -23.46 49.06 50.64
N SER A 140 -22.50 49.95 50.89
CA SER A 140 -22.75 51.35 51.23
C SER A 140 -23.12 52.26 50.04
N GLU A 141 -23.06 51.76 48.81
CA GLU A 141 -23.38 52.53 47.58
C GLU A 141 -24.86 52.42 47.13
N TYR A 142 -25.72 51.77 47.91
CA TYR A 142 -27.19 51.71 47.71
C TYR A 142 -27.94 52.32 48.88
#